data_AF-A0A453RKH8-F1
#
_entry.id   AF-A0A453RKH8-F1
#
_cell.length_a   1.000
_cell.length_b   1.000
_cell.length_c   1.000
_cell.angle_alpha   90.00
_cell.angle_beta   90.00
_cell.angle_gamma   90.00
#
_symmetry.space_group_name_H-M   'P 1'
#
loop_
_entity.id
_entity.type
_entity.pdbx_description
1 polymer ?
#
loop_
_entity_poly.entity_id
_entity_poly.type
_entity_poly.pdbx_seq_one_letter_code
_entity_poly.pdbx_strand_id
1 'polypeptide(L)'
;YRDIVRQFIKGTDGFAGGFAECLCGSPHLYQAGGRKPWHSINFVCAHDGFTLGDLVTYNNKYNLPNGENNRDGENHNLSWNCGEEGEFARLSVKRLRKRQMRNFFVCLMVSQGVPMFYMGDEYGHTKGGNNNTYCHDSYVSTIWSHIVVLSNYLQIFAFIRHGSSVGQLFSLG
;
A
#
# COMPACT_ATOMS: atom_id res chain seq x y z
N TYR A 1 -7.28 -4.75 9.03
CA TYR A 1 -5.89 -4.31 8.76
C TYR A 1 -5.81 -3.18 7.74
N ARG A 2 -6.05 -3.45 6.43
CA ARG A 2 -5.93 -2.49 5.31
C ARG A 2 -6.48 -1.09 5.63
N ASP A 3 -7.77 -1.01 5.94
CA ASP A 3 -8.47 0.28 6.06
C ASP A 3 -8.02 1.08 7.28
N ILE A 4 -7.68 0.41 8.38
CA ILE A 4 -7.17 1.04 9.60
C ILE A 4 -5.79 1.63 9.36
N VAL A 5 -4.88 0.85 8.76
CA VAL A 5 -3.52 1.30 8.46
C VAL A 5 -3.53 2.48 7.48
N ARG A 6 -4.39 2.43 6.45
CA ARG A 6 -4.59 3.53 5.50
C ARG A 6 -5.07 4.80 6.20
N GLN A 7 -6.08 4.71 7.06
CA GLN A 7 -6.59 5.87 7.79
C GLN A 7 -5.58 6.44 8.80
N PHE A 8 -4.85 5.57 9.51
CA PHE A 8 -3.83 6.01 10.46
C PHE A 8 -2.69 6.76 9.76
N ILE A 9 -2.14 6.20 8.69
CA ILE A 9 -1.00 6.82 7.97
C ILE A 9 -1.42 8.09 7.22
N LYS A 10 -2.67 8.13 6.72
CA LYS A 10 -3.28 9.34 6.17
C LYS A 10 -3.39 10.46 7.21
N GLY A 11 -3.45 10.13 8.49
CA GLY A 11 -3.60 11.08 9.59
C GLY A 11 -5.07 11.35 9.95
N THR A 12 -5.96 10.38 9.74
CA THR A 12 -7.35 10.47 10.22
C THR A 12 -7.39 10.28 11.73
N ASP A 13 -8.06 11.17 12.45
CA ASP A 13 -8.21 11.11 13.90
C ASP A 13 -8.99 9.86 14.35
N GLY A 14 -8.67 9.36 15.55
CA GLY A 14 -9.38 8.23 16.18
C GLY A 14 -8.90 6.83 15.79
N PHE A 15 -7.95 6.69 14.84
CA PHE A 15 -7.48 5.38 14.36
C PHE A 15 -6.25 4.82 15.08
N ALA A 16 -5.65 5.56 16.02
CA ALA A 16 -4.45 5.12 16.73
C ALA A 16 -4.65 3.81 17.52
N GLY A 17 -5.81 3.66 18.20
CA GLY A 17 -6.14 2.43 18.94
C GLY A 17 -6.29 1.22 18.01
N GLY A 18 -7.07 1.37 16.93
CA GLY A 18 -7.22 0.31 15.92
C GLY A 18 -5.89 -0.05 15.25
N PHE A 19 -5.00 0.91 15.05
CA PHE A 19 -3.67 0.67 14.52
C PHE A 19 -2.79 -0.15 15.47
N ALA A 20 -2.83 0.14 16.78
CA ALA A 20 -2.13 -0.66 17.79
C ALA A 20 -2.63 -2.12 17.79
N GLU A 21 -3.94 -2.34 17.65
CA GLU A 21 -4.49 -3.69 17.52
C GLU A 21 -4.03 -4.39 16.23
N CYS A 22 -3.94 -3.66 15.11
CA CYS A 22 -3.42 -4.20 13.86
C CYS A 22 -1.94 -4.62 14.00
N LEU A 23 -1.13 -3.82 14.70
CA LEU A 23 0.27 -4.17 15.00
C LEU A 23 0.38 -5.46 15.83
N CYS A 24 -0.54 -5.66 16.77
CA CYS A 24 -0.60 -6.86 17.63
C CYS A 24 -1.25 -8.08 16.95
N GLY A 25 -1.50 -8.05 15.63
CA GLY A 25 -2.05 -9.19 14.89
C GLY A 25 -3.57 -9.30 14.93
N SER A 26 -4.25 -8.16 15.14
CA SER A 26 -5.71 -8.03 15.18
C SER A 26 -6.38 -9.04 16.14
N PRO A 27 -5.99 -9.04 17.43
CA PRO A 27 -6.53 -10.00 18.41
C PRO A 27 -8.06 -9.91 18.52
N HIS A 28 -8.65 -8.73 18.34
CA HIS A 28 -10.11 -8.54 18.36
C HIS A 28 -10.87 -9.40 17.32
N LEU A 29 -10.23 -9.77 16.19
CA LEU A 29 -10.84 -10.63 15.16
C LEU A 29 -10.57 -12.11 15.39
N TYR A 30 -9.37 -12.46 15.86
CA TYR A 30 -8.89 -13.84 15.82
C TYR A 30 -8.86 -14.53 17.19
N GLN A 31 -8.68 -13.77 18.28
CA GLN A 31 -8.51 -14.32 19.62
C GLN A 31 -9.79 -14.98 20.15
N ALA A 32 -10.97 -14.39 19.86
CA ALA A 32 -12.26 -14.94 20.27
C ALA A 32 -12.59 -16.29 19.60
N GLY A 33 -12.01 -16.57 18.42
CA GLY A 33 -12.21 -17.82 17.68
C GLY A 33 -11.11 -18.87 17.89
N GLY A 34 -10.18 -18.66 18.83
CA GLY A 34 -9.03 -19.56 19.06
C GLY A 34 -8.00 -19.57 17.92
N ARG A 35 -8.10 -18.62 16.98
CA ARG A 35 -7.17 -18.51 15.84
C ARG A 35 -5.94 -17.72 16.26
N LYS A 36 -4.78 -18.29 15.94
CA LYS A 36 -3.48 -17.68 16.22
C LYS A 36 -3.17 -16.55 15.21
N PRO A 37 -2.30 -15.57 15.55
CA PRO A 37 -2.09 -14.35 14.75
C PRO A 37 -1.69 -14.57 13.29
N TRP A 38 -1.04 -15.69 12.96
CA TRP A 38 -0.64 -16.03 11.59
C TRP A 38 -1.80 -16.37 10.64
N HIS A 39 -3.04 -16.48 11.14
CA HIS A 39 -4.22 -16.55 10.27
C HIS A 39 -4.63 -15.18 9.71
N SER A 40 -4.00 -14.09 10.18
CA SER A 40 -4.17 -12.76 9.61
C SER A 40 -3.19 -12.58 8.44
N ILE A 41 -3.74 -12.47 7.23
CA ILE A 41 -3.00 -11.95 6.07
C ILE A 41 -3.10 -10.43 6.13
N ASN A 42 -1.99 -9.80 6.50
CA ASN A 42 -1.90 -8.36 6.55
C ASN A 42 -1.54 -7.85 5.16
N PHE A 43 -2.31 -6.91 4.64
CA PHE A 43 -2.01 -6.26 3.36
C PHE A 43 -2.51 -4.81 3.37
N VAL A 44 -1.79 -3.97 2.64
CA VAL A 44 -2.16 -2.55 2.42
C VAL A 44 -2.72 -2.34 1.02
N CYS A 45 -2.11 -2.98 0.02
CA CYS A 45 -2.51 -2.90 -1.37
C CYS A 45 -2.70 -4.31 -1.92
N ALA A 46 -3.54 -4.42 -2.94
CA ALA A 46 -3.86 -5.65 -3.64
C ALA A 46 -4.01 -5.33 -5.13
N HIS A 47 -4.34 -6.34 -5.93
CA HIS A 47 -4.66 -6.12 -7.34
C HIS A 47 -5.89 -5.23 -7.52
N ASP A 48 -6.87 -5.39 -6.65
CA ASP A 48 -8.05 -4.53 -6.53
C ASP A 48 -7.71 -3.24 -5.80
N GLY A 49 -8.02 -2.11 -6.43
CA GLY A 49 -7.77 -0.78 -5.91
C GLY A 49 -6.44 -0.19 -6.34
N PHE A 50 -6.01 0.83 -5.61
CA PHE A 50 -4.75 1.52 -5.86
C PHE A 50 -3.52 0.68 -5.51
N THR A 51 -2.48 0.86 -6.32
CA THR A 51 -1.08 0.54 -5.97
C THR A 51 -0.63 1.40 -4.79
N LEU A 52 0.47 1.03 -4.13
CA LEU A 52 1.03 1.86 -3.05
C LEU A 52 1.48 3.24 -3.55
N GLY A 53 1.98 3.32 -4.79
CA GLY A 53 2.35 4.57 -5.44
C GLY A 53 1.12 5.47 -5.69
N ASP A 54 0.03 4.89 -6.17
CA ASP A 54 -1.20 5.64 -6.44
C ASP A 54 -1.92 6.04 -5.15
N LEU A 55 -1.86 5.21 -4.11
CA LEU A 55 -2.48 5.47 -2.80
C LEU A 55 -1.99 6.78 -2.16
N VAL A 56 -0.74 7.17 -2.42
CA VAL A 56 -0.13 8.42 -1.93
C VAL A 56 -0.16 9.55 -2.96
N THR A 57 -0.69 9.30 -4.16
CA THR A 57 -0.63 10.21 -5.31
C THR A 57 -2.01 10.70 -5.75
N TYR A 58 -3.05 9.89 -5.55
CA TYR A 58 -4.40 10.16 -6.03
C TYR A 58 -5.43 10.05 -4.90
N ASN A 59 -6.30 11.04 -4.79
CA ASN A 59 -7.49 10.98 -3.95
C ASN A 59 -8.66 10.36 -4.71
N ASN A 60 -8.76 10.62 -6.01
CA ASN A 60 -9.86 10.14 -6.85
C ASN A 60 -9.40 9.03 -7.79
N LYS A 61 -10.34 8.14 -8.15
CA LYS A 61 -10.11 7.13 -9.17
C LYS A 61 -10.26 7.72 -10.58
N TYR A 62 -9.39 7.27 -11.48
CA TYR A 62 -9.31 7.66 -12.88
C TYR A 62 -9.43 6.43 -13.78
N ASN A 63 -10.62 5.80 -13.74
CA ASN A 63 -10.95 4.58 -14.48
C ASN A 63 -11.64 4.87 -15.82
N LEU A 64 -11.65 6.13 -16.28
CA LEU A 64 -12.17 6.49 -17.62
C LEU A 64 -11.65 5.59 -18.75
N PRO A 65 -10.37 5.16 -18.75
CA PRO A 65 -9.86 4.23 -19.77
C PRO A 65 -10.55 2.86 -19.80
N ASN A 66 -11.34 2.49 -18.78
CA ASN A 66 -12.06 1.21 -18.71
C ASN A 66 -13.34 1.21 -19.57
N GLY A 67 -13.79 2.37 -20.04
CA GLY A 67 -14.99 2.49 -20.87
C GLY A 67 -16.32 2.46 -20.10
N GLU A 68 -16.29 2.37 -18.77
CA GLU A 68 -17.49 2.32 -17.91
C GLU A 68 -17.90 3.69 -17.32
N ASN A 69 -17.39 4.78 -17.90
CA ASN A 69 -17.60 6.16 -17.44
C ASN A 69 -17.19 6.37 -15.96
N ASN A 70 -16.08 5.76 -15.53
CA ASN A 70 -15.55 5.85 -14.17
C ASN A 70 -16.50 5.31 -13.08
N ARG A 71 -17.49 4.49 -13.44
CA ARG A 71 -18.45 3.91 -12.47
C ARG A 71 -17.91 2.68 -11.77
N ASP A 72 -16.95 2.02 -12.37
CA ASP A 72 -16.31 0.80 -11.89
C ASP A 72 -15.22 1.09 -10.86
N GLY A 73 -14.86 0.09 -10.03
CA GLY A 73 -13.85 0.22 -8.98
C GLY A 73 -14.31 0.92 -7.69
N GLU A 74 -13.47 0.86 -6.66
CA GLU A 74 -13.77 1.36 -5.31
C GLU A 74 -13.80 2.90 -5.26
N ASN A 75 -14.81 3.48 -4.61
CA ASN A 75 -14.91 4.94 -4.41
C ASN A 75 -14.18 5.40 -3.14
N HIS A 76 -14.19 4.57 -2.10
CA HIS A 76 -13.60 4.88 -0.80
C HIS A 76 -12.22 4.23 -0.66
N ASN A 77 -11.24 4.74 -1.40
CA ASN A 77 -9.89 4.18 -1.41
C ASN A 77 -9.07 4.45 -0.13
N LEU A 78 -9.54 5.37 0.73
CA LEU A 78 -8.82 5.84 1.92
C LEU A 78 -7.40 6.36 1.59
N SER A 79 -7.25 6.92 0.39
CA SER A 79 -5.99 7.46 -0.13
C SER A 79 -5.77 8.91 0.28
N TRP A 80 -4.52 9.37 0.11
CA TRP A 80 -4.15 10.77 0.28
C TRP A 80 -3.05 11.19 -0.71
N ASN A 81 -3.37 12.13 -1.59
CA ASN A 81 -2.46 12.66 -2.61
C ASN A 81 -1.24 13.46 -2.09
N CYS A 82 -1.10 13.59 -0.76
CA CYS A 82 -0.03 14.32 -0.09
C CYS A 82 0.00 15.83 -0.40
N GLY A 83 -1.10 16.40 -0.90
CA GLY A 83 -1.32 17.83 -1.12
C GLY A 83 -1.55 18.23 -2.58
N GLU A 84 -1.14 17.42 -3.55
CA GLU A 84 -1.31 17.68 -4.99
C GLU A 84 -1.77 16.40 -5.69
N GLU A 85 -2.72 16.48 -6.60
CA GLU A 85 -3.26 15.31 -7.32
C GLU A 85 -2.35 14.93 -8.49
N GLY A 86 -2.01 13.64 -8.60
CA GLY A 86 -1.27 13.09 -9.74
C GLY A 86 0.25 13.20 -9.66
N GLU A 87 0.93 12.71 -10.69
CA GLU A 87 2.40 12.55 -10.70
C GLU A 87 3.18 13.86 -10.74
N PHE A 88 2.58 14.90 -11.33
CA PHE A 88 3.17 16.23 -11.47
C PHE A 88 2.95 17.05 -10.20
N ALA A 89 3.81 16.82 -9.22
CA ALA A 89 3.78 17.54 -7.95
C ALA A 89 5.11 18.23 -7.58
N ARG A 90 5.04 19.22 -6.70
CA ARG A 90 6.22 19.88 -6.11
C ARG A 90 7.15 18.87 -5.44
N LEU A 91 8.44 19.19 -5.39
CA LEU A 91 9.48 18.30 -4.82
C LEU A 91 9.20 17.96 -3.34
N SER A 92 8.62 18.88 -2.58
CA SER A 92 8.19 18.65 -1.19
C SER A 92 7.12 17.55 -1.11
N VAL A 93 6.12 17.57 -1.99
CA VAL A 93 5.07 16.54 -2.07
C VAL A 93 5.67 15.20 -2.48
N LYS A 94 6.56 15.17 -3.49
CA LYS A 94 7.25 13.93 -3.89
C LYS A 94 8.07 13.30 -2.75
N ARG A 95 8.73 14.12 -1.92
CA ARG A 95 9.43 13.65 -0.71
C ARG A 95 8.46 13.07 0.33
N LEU A 96 7.33 13.74 0.54
CA LEU A 96 6.29 13.26 1.46
C LEU A 96 5.71 11.92 1.00
N ARG A 97 5.42 11.76 -0.29
CA ARG A 97 4.95 10.49 -0.88
C ARG A 97 5.93 9.35 -0.63
N LYS A 98 7.22 9.57 -0.89
CA LYS A 98 8.27 8.56 -0.59
C LYS A 98 8.31 8.19 0.89
N ARG A 99 8.11 9.16 1.79
CA ARG A 99 8.02 8.89 3.24
C ARG A 99 6.78 8.07 3.58
N GLN A 100 5.63 8.39 3.00
CA GLN A 100 4.39 7.64 3.26
C GLN A 100 4.46 6.20 2.75
N MET A 101 5.00 5.97 1.56
CA MET A 101 5.24 4.61 1.06
C MET A 101 6.11 3.79 2.03
N ARG A 102 7.16 4.39 2.59
CA ARG A 102 8.01 3.75 3.62
C ARG A 102 7.23 3.49 4.90
N ASN A 103 6.39 4.42 5.36
CA ASN A 103 5.56 4.22 6.54
C ASN A 103 4.63 3.00 6.38
N PHE A 104 3.96 2.87 5.23
CA PHE A 104 3.13 1.70 4.92
C PHE A 104 3.94 0.41 4.93
N PHE A 105 5.13 0.44 4.31
CA PHE A 105 6.03 -0.71 4.27
C PHE A 105 6.47 -1.15 5.67
N VAL A 106 6.90 -0.20 6.51
CA VAL A 106 7.30 -0.46 7.90
C VAL A 106 6.16 -1.03 8.71
N CYS A 107 4.97 -0.44 8.60
CA CYS A 107 3.81 -0.92 9.33
C CYS A 107 3.52 -2.38 8.99
N LEU A 108 3.58 -2.74 7.70
CA LEU A 108 3.33 -4.10 7.26
C LEU A 108 4.37 -5.10 7.77
N MET A 109 5.65 -4.72 7.80
CA MET A 109 6.75 -5.58 8.25
C MET A 109 6.83 -5.75 9.77
N VAL A 110 6.40 -4.76 10.54
CA VAL A 110 6.45 -4.77 12.01
C VAL A 110 5.18 -5.37 12.61
N SER A 111 4.08 -5.42 11.86
CA SER A 111 2.83 -5.99 12.34
C SER A 111 2.90 -7.50 12.48
N GLN A 112 2.39 -8.02 13.59
CA GLN A 112 2.22 -9.45 13.81
C GLN A 112 1.23 -10.05 12.80
N GLY A 113 1.57 -11.20 12.21
CA GLY A 113 0.81 -11.85 11.14
C GLY A 113 1.65 -12.07 9.88
N VAL A 114 1.00 -12.46 8.78
CA VAL A 114 1.70 -12.73 7.52
C VAL A 114 1.56 -11.52 6.58
N PRO A 115 2.65 -10.79 6.26
CA PRO A 115 2.58 -9.66 5.35
C PRO A 115 2.44 -10.14 3.89
N MET A 116 1.54 -9.50 3.15
CA MET A 116 1.39 -9.67 1.71
C MET A 116 1.69 -8.36 0.98
N PHE A 117 2.62 -8.44 0.03
CA PHE A 117 2.98 -7.33 -0.85
C PHE A 117 2.31 -7.49 -2.21
N TYR A 118 1.81 -6.39 -2.76
CA TYR A 118 1.35 -6.36 -4.13
C TYR A 118 2.53 -6.09 -5.06
N MET A 119 2.54 -6.80 -6.18
CA MET A 119 3.60 -6.72 -7.19
C MET A 119 3.73 -5.29 -7.72
N GLY A 120 4.93 -4.74 -7.60
CA GLY A 120 5.25 -3.40 -8.06
C GLY A 120 5.27 -2.34 -6.96
N ASP A 121 4.70 -2.61 -5.79
CA ASP A 121 4.78 -1.67 -4.66
C ASP A 121 6.23 -1.45 -4.19
N GLU A 122 7.12 -2.43 -4.42
CA GLU A 122 8.54 -2.37 -4.05
C GLU A 122 9.34 -1.30 -4.80
N TYR A 123 8.90 -0.91 -6.00
CA TYR A 123 9.52 0.15 -6.80
C TYR A 123 8.60 1.36 -7.01
N GLY A 124 7.42 1.38 -6.38
CA GLY A 124 6.46 2.47 -6.52
C GLY A 124 5.73 2.46 -7.85
N HIS A 125 5.29 1.28 -8.29
CA HIS A 125 4.45 1.12 -9.46
C HIS A 125 3.21 2.02 -9.39
N THR A 126 2.77 2.49 -10.56
CA THR A 126 1.61 3.35 -10.73
C THR A 126 0.75 2.85 -11.88
N LYS A 127 -0.56 2.90 -11.67
CA LYS A 127 -1.59 2.65 -12.68
C LYS A 127 -2.18 3.97 -13.21
N GLY A 128 -1.50 5.10 -12.97
CA GLY A 128 -1.96 6.43 -13.35
C GLY A 128 -3.26 6.85 -12.64
N GLY A 129 -3.50 6.34 -11.43
CA GLY A 129 -4.76 6.57 -10.71
C GLY A 129 -5.93 5.70 -11.16
N ASN A 130 -5.71 4.68 -12.00
CA ASN A 130 -6.71 3.65 -12.26
C ASN A 130 -6.68 2.60 -11.14
N ASN A 131 -7.77 2.46 -10.40
CA ASN A 131 -7.87 1.53 -9.28
C ASN A 131 -8.56 0.21 -9.64
N ASN A 132 -8.88 0.00 -10.92
CA ASN A 132 -9.58 -1.19 -11.41
C ASN A 132 -9.08 -1.57 -12.81
N THR A 133 -7.80 -1.94 -12.92
CA THR A 133 -7.15 -2.23 -14.21
C THR A 133 -7.46 -3.63 -14.77
N TYR A 134 -8.69 -4.10 -14.62
CA TYR A 134 -9.06 -5.48 -14.98
C TYR A 134 -9.06 -5.75 -16.49
N CYS A 135 -9.42 -4.74 -17.29
CA CYS A 135 -9.53 -4.83 -18.74
C CYS A 135 -8.31 -4.29 -19.49
N HIS A 136 -7.21 -4.02 -18.78
CA HIS A 136 -6.00 -3.41 -19.37
C HIS A 136 -4.91 -4.45 -19.58
N ASP A 137 -4.84 -4.98 -20.80
CA ASP A 137 -3.70 -5.78 -21.28
C ASP A 137 -2.62 -4.85 -21.87
N SER A 138 -2.14 -3.91 -21.06
CA SER A 138 -1.24 -2.83 -21.48
C SER A 138 -0.01 -2.74 -20.58
N TYR A 139 1.01 -1.98 -21.00
CA TYR A 139 2.25 -1.75 -20.26
C TYR A 139 2.07 -1.28 -18.80
N VAL A 140 0.89 -0.73 -18.47
CA VAL A 140 0.48 -0.29 -17.14
C VAL A 140 0.36 -1.45 -16.14
N SER A 141 0.14 -2.70 -16.58
CA SER A 141 0.09 -3.89 -15.71
C SER A 141 1.38 -4.72 -15.75
N THR A 142 2.37 -4.33 -16.55
CA THR A 142 3.58 -5.13 -16.81
C THR A 142 4.79 -4.63 -16.01
N ILE A 143 5.43 -5.54 -15.26
CA ILE A 143 6.60 -5.26 -14.40
C ILE A 143 7.80 -4.69 -15.18
N TRP A 144 7.98 -5.13 -16.42
CA TRP A 144 9.24 -4.96 -17.16
C TRP A 144 9.55 -3.52 -17.58
N SER A 145 8.53 -2.66 -17.77
CA SER A 145 8.71 -1.28 -18.24
C SER A 145 9.36 -0.36 -17.19
N HIS A 146 9.30 -0.71 -15.90
CA HIS A 146 9.81 0.12 -14.81
C HIS A 146 11.12 -0.37 -14.18
N ILE A 147 11.64 -1.54 -14.58
CA ILE A 147 12.93 -2.08 -14.13
C ILE A 147 14.10 -1.14 -14.48
N VAL A 148 13.96 -0.29 -15.51
CA VAL A 148 14.98 0.72 -15.87
C VAL A 148 15.02 1.90 -14.87
N VAL A 149 13.96 2.11 -14.06
CA VAL A 149 13.87 3.17 -13.03
C VAL A 149 14.38 2.69 -11.65
N LEU A 150 15.06 1.52 -11.59
CA LEU A 150 15.58 0.98 -10.34
C LEU A 150 16.63 1.87 -9.66
N SER A 151 17.34 2.72 -10.41
CA SER A 151 18.40 3.58 -9.82
C SER A 151 17.90 4.52 -8.71
N ASN A 152 16.65 4.99 -8.79
CA ASN A 152 16.07 5.92 -7.79
C ASN A 152 15.27 5.24 -6.68
N TYR A 153 14.86 3.98 -6.85
CA TYR A 153 14.01 3.23 -5.92
C TYR A 153 14.74 2.07 -5.22
N LEU A 154 16.02 1.82 -5.55
CA LEU A 154 16.93 0.92 -4.82
C LEU A 154 16.94 1.16 -3.30
N GLN A 155 16.64 2.36 -2.81
CA GLN A 155 16.53 2.61 -1.37
C GLN A 155 15.33 1.91 -0.73
N ILE A 156 14.18 1.83 -1.42
CA ILE A 156 13.04 1.06 -0.91
C ILE A 156 13.43 -0.42 -1.00
N PHE A 157 13.87 -0.92 -2.15
CA PHE A 157 14.28 -2.33 -2.28
C PHE A 157 15.36 -2.76 -1.26
N ALA A 158 16.36 -1.92 -0.98
CA ALA A 158 17.34 -2.15 0.08
C ALA A 158 16.69 -2.11 1.47
N PHE A 159 15.79 -1.17 1.74
CA PHE A 159 15.00 -1.12 2.95
C PHE A 159 14.14 -2.39 3.15
N ILE A 160 13.53 -2.90 2.07
CA ILE A 160 12.79 -4.17 2.06
C ILE A 160 13.75 -5.30 2.39
N ARG A 161 14.87 -5.43 1.68
CA ARG A 161 15.84 -6.51 1.88
C ARG A 161 16.36 -6.56 3.32
N HIS A 162 16.62 -5.42 3.94
CA HIS A 162 17.02 -5.33 5.34
C HIS A 162 15.84 -5.52 6.33
N GLY A 163 14.63 -5.10 5.98
CA GLY A 163 13.43 -5.30 6.79
C GLY A 163 12.96 -6.75 6.80
N SER A 164 13.08 -7.48 5.69
CA SER A 164 12.70 -8.89 5.58
C SER A 164 13.51 -9.79 6.50
N SER A 165 14.80 -9.51 6.69
CA SER A 165 15.61 -10.24 7.68
C SER A 165 15.17 -9.95 9.11
N VAL A 166 14.67 -8.75 9.39
CA VAL A 166 14.16 -8.37 10.73
C VAL A 166 12.78 -9.00 10.98
N GLY A 167 11.88 -9.02 10.00
CA GLY A 167 10.57 -9.66 10.12
C GLY A 167 10.66 -11.18 10.38
N GLN A 168 11.63 -11.86 9.77
CA GLN A 168 11.89 -13.27 10.02
C GLN A 168 12.38 -13.54 11.46
N LEU A 169 13.14 -12.62 12.07
CA LEU A 169 13.59 -12.74 13.46
C LEU A 169 12.42 -12.65 14.45
N PHE A 170 11.40 -11.83 14.18
CA PHE A 170 10.21 -11.72 15.04
C PHE A 170 9.21 -12.87 14.87
N SER A 171 9.25 -13.61 13.76
CA SER A 171 8.39 -14.79 13.53
C SER A 171 8.90 -16.07 14.18
N LEU A 172 10.12 -16.09 14.71
CA LEU A 172 10.79 -17.27 15.29
C LEU A 172 10.80 -17.29 16.83
N GLY A 173 10.09 -16.36 17.48
CA GLY A 173 9.95 -16.26 18.94
C GLY A 173 8.70 -16.94 19.49
#